data_AF-A0AAE2ZZX2-F1
#
_entry.id   AF-A0AAE2ZZX2-F1
#
_cell.length_a   1.000
_cell.length_b   1.000
_cell.length_c   1.000
_cell.angle_alpha   90.00
_cell.angle_beta   90.00
_cell.angle_gamma   90.00
#
_symmetry.space_group_name_H-M   'P 1'
#
loop_
_entity.id
_entity.type
_entity.pdbx_description
1 polymer ?
#
loop_
_entity_poly.entity_id
_entity_poly.type
_entity_poly.pdbx_seq_one_letter_code
_entity_poly.pdbx_strand_id
1 'polypeptide(L)'
;MKYLWTEDTGAGLHFWKLVNQLFFDDGLVVESKGSNQGILDALSDLELENDDRYYIAFDYVVDNQDIRNKYRMLKIIEEKSEGKIIILDMICFEYLILAFETLVEWTGIGKTDKIKIREEVLAVVENHRINLSKINDEKALQYIAGFKRYSTERVMKSLVGEFTQNEKWSVKGELMGECWYRDCCVSEHPDSLRCGRPEVENGDEKIRMLIQSAEVQRVIGKVGL
;
A
#
# COMPACT_ATOMS: atom_id res chain seq x y z
N MET A 1 -8.51 3.70 23.64
CA MET A 1 -8.13 2.62 22.70
C MET A 1 -7.49 3.21 21.45
N LYS A 2 -6.81 2.40 20.63
CA LYS A 2 -6.21 2.87 19.38
C LYS A 2 -6.77 2.07 18.22
N TYR A 3 -7.20 2.75 17.17
CA TYR A 3 -7.83 2.16 16.00
C TYR A 3 -7.01 2.50 14.76
N LEU A 4 -6.88 1.55 13.85
CA LEU A 4 -6.43 1.80 12.49
C LEU A 4 -7.60 1.52 11.55
N TRP A 5 -8.17 2.58 11.00
CA TRP A 5 -9.24 2.48 10.03
C TRP A 5 -8.66 2.64 8.63
N THR A 6 -8.99 1.71 7.76
CA THR A 6 -8.57 1.73 6.36
C THR A 6 -9.78 1.63 5.43
N GLU A 7 -9.62 2.14 4.22
CA GLU A 7 -10.55 1.83 3.14
C GLU A 7 -10.33 0.39 2.65
N ASP A 8 -9.08 -0.07 2.73
CA ASP A 8 -8.59 -1.31 2.13
C ASP A 8 -9.44 -2.50 2.57
N THR A 9 -9.66 -3.41 1.63
CA THR A 9 -10.25 -4.72 1.88
C THR A 9 -9.30 -5.82 1.42
N GLY A 10 -9.59 -7.06 1.81
CA GLY A 10 -8.80 -8.21 1.37
C GLY A 10 -7.32 -8.09 1.72
N ALA A 11 -6.45 -8.24 0.72
CA ALA A 11 -5.00 -8.18 0.87
C ALA A 11 -4.48 -6.89 1.54
N GLY A 12 -5.06 -5.72 1.24
CA GLY A 12 -4.66 -4.47 1.88
C GLY A 12 -5.04 -4.44 3.37
N LEU A 13 -6.25 -4.89 3.71
CA LEU A 13 -6.65 -5.07 5.12
C LEU A 13 -5.78 -6.10 5.84
N HIS A 14 -5.42 -7.20 5.16
CA HIS A 14 -4.54 -8.21 5.70
C HIS A 14 -3.14 -7.65 5.99
N PHE A 15 -2.60 -6.82 5.09
CA PHE A 15 -1.35 -6.10 5.32
C PHE A 15 -1.40 -5.27 6.62
N TRP A 16 -2.45 -4.47 6.82
CA TRP A 16 -2.59 -3.67 8.04
C TRP A 16 -2.70 -4.50 9.31
N LYS A 17 -3.34 -5.68 9.24
CA LYS A 17 -3.37 -6.62 10.36
C LYS A 17 -1.99 -7.21 10.67
N LEU A 18 -1.21 -7.55 9.65
CA LEU A 18 0.18 -8.01 9.82
C LEU A 18 1.06 -6.92 10.42
N VAL A 19 0.90 -5.66 9.99
CA VAL A 19 1.57 -4.49 10.59
C VAL A 19 1.25 -4.40 12.08
N ASN A 20 -0.03 -4.49 12.45
CA ASN A 20 -0.45 -4.45 13.86
C ASN A 20 0.17 -5.59 14.69
N GLN A 21 0.09 -6.81 14.19
CA GLN A 21 0.62 -7.99 14.86
C GLN A 21 2.14 -7.90 15.07
N LEU A 22 2.88 -7.44 14.07
CA LEU A 22 4.35 -7.54 14.05
C LEU A 22 5.08 -6.33 14.61
N PHE A 23 4.46 -5.15 14.59
CA PHE A 23 5.09 -3.87 14.95
C PHE A 23 4.34 -3.11 16.04
N PHE A 24 3.12 -3.52 16.37
CA PHE A 24 2.31 -2.85 17.39
C PHE A 24 1.78 -3.79 18.49
N ASP A 25 2.30 -5.02 18.56
CA ASP A 25 1.93 -6.03 19.56
C ASP A 25 0.41 -6.22 19.71
N ASP A 26 -0.31 -6.21 18.58
CA ASP A 26 -1.78 -6.24 18.51
C ASP A 26 -2.49 -5.11 19.27
N GLY A 27 -1.79 -4.01 19.53
CA GLY A 27 -2.28 -2.86 20.29
C GLY A 27 -3.27 -1.95 19.56
N LEU A 28 -3.49 -2.17 18.26
CA LEU A 28 -4.49 -1.45 17.45
C LEU A 28 -5.70 -2.35 17.15
N VAL A 29 -6.88 -1.75 17.11
CA VAL A 29 -8.06 -2.35 16.48
C VAL A 29 -8.06 -1.97 15.01
N VAL A 30 -7.71 -2.93 14.14
CA VAL A 30 -7.62 -2.74 12.69
C VAL A 30 -8.94 -3.08 12.01
N GLU A 31 -9.56 -2.10 11.35
CA GLU A 31 -10.86 -2.26 10.70
C GLU A 31 -10.88 -1.64 9.31
N SER A 32 -11.50 -2.36 8.36
CA SER A 32 -11.86 -1.78 7.07
C SER A 32 -13.21 -1.09 7.16
N LYS A 33 -13.32 0.10 6.58
CA LYS A 33 -14.59 0.78 6.30
C LYS A 33 -15.00 0.63 4.83
N GLY A 34 -14.30 -0.22 4.07
CA GLY A 34 -14.63 -0.68 2.72
C GLY A 34 -14.48 0.35 1.60
N SER A 35 -14.37 1.64 1.94
CA SER A 35 -14.09 2.72 1.00
C SER A 35 -13.74 4.01 1.74
N ASN A 36 -13.14 4.94 1.02
CA ASN A 36 -12.93 6.32 1.48
C ASN A 36 -14.23 7.02 1.92
N GLN A 37 -15.38 6.68 1.33
CA GLN A 37 -16.67 7.22 1.78
C GLN A 37 -17.10 6.57 3.10
N GLY A 38 -16.95 5.26 3.24
CA GLY A 38 -17.26 4.55 4.48
C GLY A 38 -16.45 5.03 5.68
N ILE A 39 -15.19 5.46 5.47
CA ILE A 39 -14.41 6.14 6.51
C ILE A 39 -15.10 7.45 6.96
N LEU A 40 -15.48 8.30 6.00
CA LEU A 40 -16.12 9.59 6.31
C LEU A 40 -17.47 9.41 7.00
N ASP A 41 -18.26 8.43 6.55
CA ASP A 41 -19.54 8.09 7.16
C ASP A 41 -19.32 7.64 8.62
N ALA A 42 -18.39 6.71 8.84
CA ALA A 42 -18.05 6.23 10.19
C ALA A 42 -17.53 7.36 11.11
N LEU A 43 -16.74 8.29 10.57
CA LEU A 43 -16.25 9.45 11.34
C LEU A 43 -17.33 10.49 11.63
N SER A 44 -18.36 10.58 10.79
CA SER A 44 -19.47 11.53 10.99
C SER A 44 -20.37 11.12 12.16
N ASP A 45 -20.49 9.81 12.38
CA ASP A 45 -21.26 9.23 13.48
C ASP A 45 -20.41 8.96 14.74
N LEU A 46 -19.11 9.27 14.69
CA LEU A 46 -18.18 8.94 15.77
C LEU A 46 -18.30 9.91 16.95
N GLU A 47 -18.69 9.38 18.10
CA GLU A 47 -18.56 10.07 19.39
C GLU A 47 -17.14 9.86 19.93
N LEU A 48 -16.34 10.93 19.97
CA LEU A 48 -14.95 10.87 20.41
C LEU A 48 -14.86 10.69 21.93
N GLU A 49 -14.72 9.45 22.41
CA GLU A 49 -14.37 9.17 23.80
C GLU A 49 -13.03 9.81 24.19
N ASN A 50 -12.81 10.05 25.49
CA ASN A 50 -11.70 10.90 25.94
C ASN A 50 -10.30 10.33 25.66
N ASP A 51 -10.14 9.01 25.56
CA ASP A 51 -8.84 8.34 25.39
C ASP A 51 -8.68 7.55 24.08
N ASP A 52 -9.64 7.68 23.15
CA ASP A 52 -9.60 6.98 21.87
C ASP A 52 -8.83 7.76 20.81
N ARG A 53 -7.98 7.05 20.05
CA ARG A 53 -7.23 7.59 18.91
C ARG A 53 -7.46 6.76 17.65
N TYR A 54 -7.64 7.44 16.53
CA TYR A 54 -7.98 6.86 15.23
C TYR A 54 -6.92 7.24 14.21
N TYR A 55 -6.18 6.23 13.73
CA TYR A 55 -5.25 6.35 12.62
C TYR A 55 -5.97 5.99 11.32
N ILE A 56 -5.98 6.89 10.35
CA ILE A 56 -6.75 6.74 9.12
C ILE A 56 -5.80 6.47 7.95
N ALA A 57 -5.79 5.23 7.48
CA ALA A 57 -5.19 4.84 6.20
C ALA A 57 -6.19 5.15 5.08
N PHE A 58 -5.95 6.26 4.37
CA PHE A 58 -6.86 6.76 3.34
C PHE A 58 -6.14 6.79 1.99
N ASP A 59 -6.79 6.26 0.96
CA ASP A 59 -6.26 6.30 -0.40
C ASP A 59 -6.31 7.74 -0.94
N TYR A 60 -5.19 8.47 -0.84
CA TYR A 60 -5.10 9.85 -1.28
C TYR A 60 -4.58 9.98 -2.71
N VAL A 61 -5.49 9.78 -3.65
CA VAL A 61 -5.22 9.86 -5.10
C VAL A 61 -5.57 11.25 -5.62
N VAL A 62 -4.59 12.15 -5.64
CA VAL A 62 -4.82 13.57 -5.94
C VAL A 62 -5.33 13.85 -7.35
N ASP A 63 -5.12 12.94 -8.30
CA ASP A 63 -5.60 13.11 -9.68
C ASP A 63 -7.12 12.83 -9.83
N ASN A 64 -7.77 12.32 -8.77
CA ASN A 64 -9.20 12.07 -8.74
C ASN A 64 -9.93 13.16 -7.93
N GLN A 65 -10.78 13.94 -8.60
CA GLN A 65 -11.51 15.06 -7.98
C GLN A 65 -12.41 14.62 -6.81
N ASP A 66 -13.07 13.48 -6.92
CA ASP A 66 -13.94 12.94 -5.86
C ASP A 66 -13.13 12.61 -4.61
N ILE A 67 -11.99 11.93 -4.79
CA ILE A 67 -11.07 11.59 -3.70
C ILE A 67 -10.48 12.85 -3.06
N ARG A 68 -10.12 13.87 -3.85
CA ARG A 68 -9.69 15.18 -3.31
C ARG A 68 -10.77 15.84 -2.44
N ASN A 69 -12.03 15.79 -2.86
CA ASN A 69 -13.12 16.37 -2.09
C ASN A 69 -13.33 15.62 -0.77
N LYS A 70 -13.30 14.29 -0.80
CA LYS A 70 -13.38 13.44 0.39
C LYS A 70 -12.21 13.69 1.35
N TYR A 71 -10.99 13.78 0.83
CA TYR A 71 -9.82 14.09 1.65
C TYR A 71 -9.91 15.48 2.32
N ARG A 72 -10.47 16.49 1.64
CA ARG A 72 -10.74 17.80 2.26
C ARG A 72 -11.72 17.70 3.42
N MET A 73 -12.77 16.90 3.28
CA MET A 73 -13.70 16.64 4.38
C MET A 73 -13.00 15.93 5.54
N LEU A 74 -12.17 14.92 5.26
CA LEU A 74 -11.38 14.21 6.27
C LEU A 74 -10.45 15.17 7.03
N LYS A 75 -9.79 16.10 6.32
CA LYS A 75 -8.94 17.13 6.96
C LYS A 75 -9.71 18.05 7.89
N ILE A 76 -10.93 18.47 7.51
CA ILE A 76 -11.78 19.28 8.39
C ILE A 76 -12.15 18.50 9.66
N ILE A 77 -12.40 17.20 9.56
CA ILE A 77 -12.70 16.35 10.71
C ILE A 77 -11.45 16.20 11.59
N GLU A 78 -10.28 15.93 11.01
CA GLU A 78 -9.02 15.80 11.73
C GLU A 78 -8.65 17.09 12.49
N GLU A 79 -8.77 18.26 11.86
CA GLU A 79 -8.52 19.56 12.49
C GLU A 79 -9.42 19.82 13.72
N LYS A 80 -10.67 19.32 13.69
CA LYS A 80 -11.63 19.45 14.79
C LYS A 80 -11.48 18.38 15.87
N SER A 81 -10.69 17.33 15.61
CA SER A 81 -10.58 16.17 16.48
C SER A 81 -9.65 16.36 17.69
N GLU A 82 -9.01 17.54 17.81
CA GLU A 82 -8.03 17.83 18.86
C GLU A 82 -6.88 16.79 18.92
N GLY A 83 -6.48 16.26 17.76
CA GLY A 83 -5.40 15.27 17.64
C GLY A 83 -5.82 13.82 17.92
N LYS A 84 -7.12 13.55 18.09
CA LYS A 84 -7.65 12.18 18.23
C LYS A 84 -7.72 11.44 16.90
N ILE A 85 -7.89 12.15 15.79
CA ILE A 85 -7.86 11.58 14.43
C ILE A 85 -6.55 11.97 13.77
N ILE A 86 -5.81 10.98 13.26
CA ILE A 86 -4.50 11.16 12.65
C ILE A 86 -4.53 10.51 11.26
N ILE A 87 -4.32 11.31 10.22
CA ILE A 87 -4.31 10.81 8.85
C ILE A 87 -2.90 10.30 8.51
N LEU A 88 -2.83 9.05 8.05
CA LEU A 88 -1.59 8.43 7.60
C LEU A 88 -1.26 8.89 6.17
N ASP A 89 -0.01 9.31 5.97
CA ASP A 89 0.42 10.00 4.74
C ASP A 89 0.80 9.01 3.63
N MET A 90 -0.19 8.43 2.97
CA MET A 90 -0.01 7.41 1.94
C MET A 90 -0.78 7.71 0.64
N ILE A 91 -0.32 7.13 -0.48
CA ILE A 91 -1.02 7.21 -1.77
C ILE A 91 -2.12 6.16 -1.82
N CYS A 92 -1.72 4.89 -1.73
CA CYS A 92 -2.58 3.72 -1.61
C CYS A 92 -1.75 2.51 -1.17
N PHE A 93 -2.39 1.40 -0.81
CA PHE A 93 -1.72 0.15 -0.48
C PHE A 93 -0.81 -0.36 -1.62
N GLU A 94 -1.26 -0.33 -2.88
CA GLU A 94 -0.42 -0.81 -3.98
C GLU A 94 0.85 0.02 -4.16
N TYR A 95 0.85 1.32 -3.83
CA TYR A 95 2.07 2.10 -3.88
C TYR A 95 3.12 1.59 -2.88
N LEU A 96 2.71 1.21 -1.66
CA LEU A 96 3.62 0.66 -0.65
C LEU A 96 4.29 -0.63 -1.15
N ILE A 97 3.53 -1.50 -1.81
CA ILE A 97 4.06 -2.71 -2.42
C ILE A 97 4.97 -2.38 -3.60
N LEU A 98 4.55 -1.46 -4.48
CA LEU A 98 5.33 -1.11 -5.67
C LEU A 98 6.68 -0.49 -5.32
N ALA A 99 6.72 0.36 -4.29
CA ALA A 99 7.92 1.05 -3.84
C ALA A 99 8.92 0.12 -3.12
N PHE A 100 8.51 -1.10 -2.75
CA PHE A 100 9.38 -2.04 -2.06
C PHE A 100 10.56 -2.48 -2.92
N GLU A 101 11.78 -2.19 -2.47
CA GLU A 101 13.00 -2.34 -3.25
C GLU A 101 13.26 -3.78 -3.74
N THR A 102 13.00 -4.78 -2.90
CA THR A 102 13.26 -6.20 -3.24
C THR A 102 12.09 -6.87 -3.99
N LEU A 103 11.02 -6.14 -4.32
CA LEU A 103 9.85 -6.68 -5.03
C LEU A 103 10.25 -7.48 -6.28
N VAL A 104 11.17 -6.95 -7.09
CA VAL A 104 11.61 -7.58 -8.35
C VAL A 104 12.34 -8.91 -8.08
N GLU A 105 13.25 -8.90 -7.11
CA GLU A 105 14.04 -10.06 -6.73
C GLU A 105 13.16 -11.19 -6.17
N TRP A 106 12.23 -10.85 -5.27
CA TRP A 106 11.37 -11.82 -4.60
C TRP A 106 10.34 -12.44 -5.54
N THR A 107 9.74 -11.62 -6.40
CA THR A 107 8.76 -12.10 -7.38
C THR A 107 9.43 -12.85 -8.55
N GLY A 108 10.74 -12.71 -8.73
CA GLY A 108 11.50 -13.34 -9.81
C GLY A 108 11.02 -12.94 -11.20
N ILE A 109 10.43 -11.74 -11.34
CA ILE A 109 9.85 -11.30 -12.60
C ILE A 109 10.93 -11.09 -13.67
N GLY A 110 10.74 -11.72 -14.83
CA GLY A 110 11.65 -11.57 -15.97
C GLY A 110 11.27 -10.46 -16.96
N LYS A 111 10.24 -9.64 -16.66
CA LYS A 111 9.73 -8.60 -17.56
C LYS A 111 10.54 -7.31 -17.42
N THR A 112 11.69 -7.24 -18.09
CA THR A 112 12.62 -6.11 -18.02
C THR A 112 11.99 -4.77 -18.43
N ASP A 113 11.03 -4.78 -19.35
CA ASP A 113 10.25 -3.60 -19.74
C ASP A 113 9.43 -3.06 -18.57
N LYS A 114 8.75 -3.95 -17.80
CA LYS A 114 7.94 -3.56 -16.64
C LYS A 114 8.79 -3.08 -15.48
N ILE A 115 9.95 -3.70 -15.27
CA ILE A 115 10.92 -3.24 -14.25
C ILE A 115 11.36 -1.80 -14.57
N LYS A 116 11.74 -1.52 -15.82
CA LYS A 116 12.13 -0.16 -16.23
C LYS A 116 10.97 0.84 -16.08
N ILE A 117 9.76 0.48 -16.48
CA ILE A 117 8.58 1.36 -16.32
C ILE A 117 8.34 1.67 -14.84
N ARG A 118 8.48 0.67 -13.95
CA ARG A 118 8.38 0.88 -12.50
C ARG A 118 9.40 1.90 -12.01
N GLU A 119 10.67 1.78 -12.41
CA GLU A 119 11.73 2.71 -12.01
C GLU A 119 11.42 4.15 -12.47
N GLU A 120 11.06 4.33 -13.74
CA GLU A 120 10.69 5.63 -14.32
C GLU A 120 9.48 6.24 -13.61
N VAL A 121 8.46 5.44 -13.31
CA VAL A 121 7.26 5.89 -12.59
C VAL A 121 7.59 6.31 -11.18
N LEU A 122 8.30 5.47 -10.40
CA LEU A 122 8.63 5.76 -9.00
C LEU A 122 9.55 6.98 -8.88
N ALA A 123 10.47 7.19 -9.81
CA ALA A 123 11.40 8.32 -9.81
C ALA A 123 10.71 9.69 -9.96
N VAL A 124 9.47 9.72 -10.46
CA VAL A 124 8.71 10.96 -10.69
C VAL A 124 7.47 11.08 -9.81
N VAL A 125 7.27 10.17 -8.85
CA VAL A 125 6.19 10.31 -7.86
C VAL A 125 6.54 11.44 -6.90
N GLU A 126 5.70 12.46 -6.86
CA GLU A 126 5.82 13.58 -5.93
C GLU A 126 4.42 14.08 -5.53
N ASN A 127 4.24 14.49 -4.27
CA ASN A 127 2.96 15.01 -3.77
C ASN A 127 1.76 14.10 -4.13
N HIS A 128 1.93 12.79 -3.97
CA HIS A 128 0.90 11.76 -4.20
C HIS A 128 0.44 11.61 -5.66
N ARG A 129 1.22 12.09 -6.63
CA ARG A 129 0.97 11.91 -8.07
C ARG A 129 2.22 11.56 -8.85
N ILE A 130 2.03 10.89 -9.98
CA ILE A 130 3.08 10.72 -11.00
C ILE A 130 3.22 12.04 -11.76
N ASN A 131 4.39 12.67 -11.72
CA ASN A 131 4.66 13.85 -12.53
C ASN A 131 5.04 13.45 -13.96
N LEU A 132 4.02 13.39 -14.84
CA LEU A 132 4.18 12.99 -16.24
C LEU A 132 5.16 13.84 -17.03
N SER A 133 5.36 15.13 -16.68
CA SER A 133 6.29 16.00 -17.41
C SER A 133 7.77 15.69 -17.13
N LYS A 134 8.04 14.90 -16.09
CA LYS A 134 9.39 14.45 -15.73
C LYS A 134 9.75 13.08 -16.33
N ILE A 135 8.82 12.39 -16.98
CA ILE A 135 9.07 11.10 -17.62
C ILE A 135 9.66 11.34 -19.01
N ASN A 136 10.90 10.91 -19.21
CA ASN A 136 11.58 11.00 -20.50
C ASN A 136 11.48 9.68 -21.31
N ASP A 137 11.23 8.55 -20.65
CA ASP A 137 11.13 7.26 -21.32
C ASP A 137 9.80 7.12 -22.09
N GLU A 138 9.91 6.95 -23.41
CA GLU A 138 8.75 6.86 -24.30
C GLU A 138 7.87 5.64 -23.99
N LYS A 139 8.45 4.51 -23.56
CA LYS A 139 7.68 3.31 -23.24
C LYS A 139 6.88 3.48 -21.96
N ALA A 140 7.45 4.13 -20.94
CA ALA A 140 6.73 4.51 -19.73
C ALA A 140 5.57 5.44 -20.04
N LEU A 141 5.78 6.47 -20.88
CA LEU A 141 4.69 7.35 -21.33
C LEU A 141 3.61 6.61 -22.11
N GLN A 142 3.99 5.73 -23.05
CA GLN A 142 3.04 4.91 -23.81
C GLN A 142 2.23 3.98 -22.91
N TYR A 143 2.87 3.37 -21.90
CA TYR A 143 2.20 2.53 -20.92
C TYR A 143 1.14 3.32 -20.13
N ILE A 144 1.50 4.51 -19.63
CA ILE A 144 0.59 5.38 -18.89
C ILE A 144 -0.54 5.91 -19.80
N ALA A 145 -0.24 6.25 -21.05
CA ALA A 145 -1.23 6.70 -22.02
C ALA A 145 -2.26 5.62 -22.38
N GLY A 146 -1.93 4.33 -22.15
CA GLY A 146 -2.85 3.21 -22.35
C GLY A 146 -4.06 3.21 -21.38
N PHE A 147 -4.03 3.98 -20.29
CA PHE A 147 -5.10 4.03 -19.31
C PHE A 147 -6.24 4.95 -19.77
N LYS A 148 -7.35 4.36 -20.26
CA LYS A 148 -8.56 5.10 -20.72
C LYS A 148 -9.07 6.16 -19.72
N ARG A 149 -8.96 5.90 -18.42
CA ARG A 149 -9.15 6.89 -17.36
C ARG A 149 -7.97 6.77 -16.42
N TYR A 150 -7.04 7.71 -16.59
CA TYR A 150 -5.82 7.81 -15.79
C TYR A 150 -6.14 8.13 -14.32
N SER A 151 -5.46 7.45 -13.42
CA SER A 151 -5.20 7.91 -12.06
C SER A 151 -3.88 7.29 -11.60
N THR A 152 -3.15 7.99 -10.73
CA THR A 152 -1.91 7.49 -10.14
C THR A 152 -2.10 6.08 -9.56
N GLU A 153 -3.13 5.86 -8.75
CA GLU A 153 -3.50 4.56 -8.17
C GLU A 153 -3.70 3.46 -9.22
N ARG A 154 -4.36 3.76 -10.35
CA ARG A 154 -4.58 2.76 -11.41
C ARG A 154 -3.28 2.32 -12.07
N VAL A 155 -2.35 3.25 -12.27
CA VAL A 155 -1.01 2.94 -12.77
C VAL A 155 -0.28 2.07 -11.76
N MET A 156 -0.29 2.44 -10.47
CA MET A 156 0.36 1.65 -9.42
C MET A 156 -0.23 0.24 -9.29
N LYS A 157 -1.57 0.13 -9.21
CA LYS A 157 -2.30 -1.12 -9.15
C LYS A 157 -2.02 -2.02 -10.34
N SER A 158 -1.95 -1.44 -11.54
CA SER A 158 -1.62 -2.21 -12.74
C SER A 158 -0.17 -2.68 -12.71
N LEU A 159 0.78 -1.83 -12.31
CA LEU A 159 2.19 -2.19 -12.24
C LEU A 159 2.42 -3.28 -11.21
N VAL A 160 1.97 -3.09 -9.96
CA VAL A 160 2.07 -4.14 -8.92
C VAL A 160 1.45 -5.44 -9.40
N GLY A 161 0.29 -5.36 -10.05
CA GLY A 161 -0.35 -6.51 -10.66
C GLY A 161 0.47 -7.22 -11.75
N GLU A 162 1.47 -6.58 -12.37
CA GLU A 162 2.45 -7.24 -13.26
C GLU A 162 3.50 -8.03 -12.47
N PHE A 163 3.95 -7.50 -11.34
CA PHE A 163 4.95 -8.12 -10.45
C PHE A 163 4.36 -9.27 -9.63
N THR A 164 3.10 -9.17 -9.24
CA THR A 164 2.44 -10.09 -8.30
C THR A 164 1.41 -11.00 -8.98
N GLN A 165 1.63 -11.42 -10.23
CA GLN A 165 0.68 -12.26 -10.97
C GLN A 165 0.56 -13.68 -10.40
N ASN A 166 1.61 -14.16 -9.75
CA ASN A 166 1.60 -15.47 -9.11
C ASN A 166 0.73 -15.40 -7.84
N GLU A 167 -0.19 -16.35 -7.67
CA GLU A 167 -1.07 -16.41 -6.50
C GLU A 167 -0.30 -16.35 -5.17
N LYS A 168 0.89 -16.93 -5.12
CA LYS A 168 1.70 -16.94 -3.89
C LYS A 168 2.26 -15.57 -3.50
N TRP A 169 2.50 -14.68 -4.46
CA TRP A 169 2.91 -13.28 -4.22
C TRP A 169 1.77 -12.29 -4.46
N SER A 170 0.55 -12.77 -4.71
CA SER A 170 -0.57 -11.92 -5.09
C SER A 170 -0.87 -10.88 -4.01
N VAL A 171 -1.17 -9.67 -4.43
CA VAL A 171 -1.78 -8.64 -3.56
C VAL A 171 -3.24 -8.41 -3.92
N LYS A 172 -3.84 -9.39 -4.61
CA LYS A 172 -5.26 -9.47 -4.92
C LYS A 172 -5.86 -10.67 -4.19
N GLY A 173 -7.05 -10.52 -3.66
CA GLY A 173 -7.77 -11.56 -2.93
C GLY A 173 -8.06 -11.16 -1.49
N GLU A 174 -8.59 -12.10 -0.71
CA GLU A 174 -8.95 -11.88 0.70
C GLU A 174 -7.74 -11.69 1.62
N LEU A 175 -6.62 -12.32 1.27
CA LEU A 175 -5.35 -12.21 1.98
C LEU A 175 -4.25 -11.82 0.99
N MET A 176 -3.15 -11.29 1.53
CA MET A 176 -1.90 -11.28 0.78
C MET A 176 -1.51 -12.72 0.45
N GLY A 177 -0.82 -12.91 -0.68
CA GLY A 177 -0.26 -14.20 -1.05
C GLY A 177 0.68 -14.72 0.04
N GLU A 178 0.67 -16.03 0.26
CA GLU A 178 1.38 -16.67 1.38
C GLU A 178 2.87 -16.34 1.42
N CYS A 179 3.52 -16.10 0.28
CA CYS A 179 4.94 -15.81 0.21
C CYS A 179 5.37 -14.52 0.89
N TRP A 180 4.44 -13.60 1.09
CA TRP A 180 4.74 -12.36 1.80
C TRP A 180 5.08 -12.60 3.27
N TYR A 181 4.42 -13.57 3.92
CA TYR A 181 4.43 -13.74 5.38
C TYR A 181 4.57 -15.20 5.84
N ARG A 182 4.80 -16.15 4.93
CA ARG A 182 5.06 -17.56 5.24
C ARG A 182 6.27 -18.06 4.46
N ASP A 183 6.88 -19.10 5.00
CA ASP A 183 7.91 -19.86 4.30
C ASP A 183 7.30 -20.42 3.02
N CYS A 184 7.78 -19.94 1.89
CA CYS A 184 7.25 -20.30 0.60
C CYS A 184 8.39 -20.46 -0.40
N CYS A 185 8.18 -21.35 -1.37
CA CYS A 185 8.90 -21.34 -2.63
C CYS A 185 7.89 -21.27 -3.78
N VAL A 186 8.15 -20.38 -4.74
CA VAL A 186 7.26 -20.16 -5.90
C VAL A 186 7.44 -21.21 -6.99
N SER A 187 8.50 -22.02 -6.89
CA SER A 187 8.75 -23.15 -7.76
C SER A 187 8.65 -24.47 -6.98
N GLU A 188 8.11 -25.54 -7.59
CA GLU A 188 8.19 -26.91 -7.05
C GLU A 188 9.61 -27.52 -7.14
N HIS A 189 10.54 -26.74 -7.70
CA HIS A 189 11.95 -27.08 -7.85
C HIS A 189 12.78 -26.06 -7.06
N PRO A 190 13.40 -26.47 -5.93
CA PRO A 190 14.21 -25.59 -5.09
C PRO A 190 15.34 -24.88 -5.86
N ASP A 191 15.83 -25.50 -6.94
CA ASP A 191 16.92 -24.99 -7.77
C ASP A 191 16.47 -23.97 -8.85
N SER A 192 15.18 -23.66 -8.93
CA SER A 192 14.61 -22.76 -9.94
C SER A 192 14.83 -21.29 -9.60
N LEU A 193 15.27 -20.52 -10.59
CA LEU A 193 15.37 -19.04 -10.53
C LEU A 193 14.06 -18.35 -10.10
N ARG A 194 12.90 -19.03 -10.26
CA ARG A 194 11.59 -18.51 -9.87
C ARG A 194 11.29 -18.59 -8.39
N CYS A 195 12.06 -19.34 -7.59
CA CYS A 195 11.92 -19.29 -6.14
C CYS A 195 12.36 -17.92 -5.58
N GLY A 196 13.01 -17.08 -6.40
CA GLY A 196 13.90 -16.03 -5.92
C GLY A 196 15.06 -16.69 -5.17
N ARG A 197 16.20 -16.01 -5.05
CA ARG A 197 17.09 -16.31 -3.92
C ARG A 197 16.86 -15.19 -2.93
N PRO A 198 15.71 -15.13 -2.22
CA PRO A 198 15.60 -14.13 -1.19
C PRO A 198 16.73 -14.41 -0.20
N GLU A 199 17.52 -13.39 0.14
CA GLU A 199 18.54 -13.48 1.20
C GLU A 199 17.93 -13.98 2.53
N VAL A 200 16.59 -13.89 2.63
CA VAL A 200 15.74 -14.28 3.75
C VAL A 200 14.82 -15.44 3.37
N GLU A 201 15.03 -16.60 4.00
CA GLU A 201 14.18 -17.79 3.78
C GLU A 201 12.85 -17.73 4.55
N ASN A 202 12.83 -17.06 5.72
CA ASN A 202 11.70 -17.03 6.64
C ASN A 202 10.60 -16.04 6.22
N GLY A 203 9.35 -16.51 6.17
CA GLY A 203 8.15 -15.71 5.89
C GLY A 203 7.95 -14.50 6.81
N ASP A 204 8.15 -14.68 8.11
CA ASP A 204 7.99 -13.59 9.09
C ASP A 204 9.01 -12.46 8.84
N GLU A 205 10.23 -12.84 8.48
CA GLU A 205 11.28 -11.88 8.15
C GLU A 205 10.99 -11.15 6.82
N LYS A 206 10.39 -11.82 5.83
CA LYS A 206 9.97 -11.20 4.57
C LYS A 206 8.95 -10.09 4.79
N ILE A 207 7.87 -10.35 5.51
CA ILE A 207 6.87 -9.31 5.76
C ILE A 207 7.45 -8.19 6.64
N ARG A 208 8.33 -8.51 7.59
CA ARG A 208 9.02 -7.50 8.40
C ARG A 208 9.90 -6.59 7.54
N MET A 209 10.63 -7.11 6.56
CA MET A 209 11.42 -6.30 5.63
C MET A 209 10.54 -5.36 4.80
N LEU A 210 9.39 -5.84 4.29
CA LEU A 210 8.43 -4.98 3.60
C LEU A 210 7.94 -3.87 4.54
N ILE A 211 7.57 -4.19 5.77
CA ILE A 211 7.06 -3.21 6.73
C ILE A 211 8.17 -2.22 7.14
N GLN A 212 9.43 -2.65 7.19
CA GLN A 212 10.59 -1.81 7.48
C GLN A 212 11.05 -0.96 6.29
N SER A 213 10.48 -1.15 5.10
CA SER A 213 10.80 -0.33 3.93
C SER A 213 10.51 1.15 4.17
N ALA A 214 11.26 2.02 3.49
CA ALA A 214 11.21 3.46 3.70
C ALA A 214 9.79 4.04 3.59
N GLU A 215 9.04 3.64 2.55
CA GLU A 215 7.68 4.14 2.33
C GLU A 215 6.70 3.65 3.40
N VAL A 216 6.80 2.39 3.84
CA VAL A 216 5.92 1.91 4.91
C VAL A 216 6.25 2.57 6.24
N GLN A 217 7.53 2.69 6.59
CA GLN A 217 7.97 3.38 7.82
C GLN A 217 7.58 4.86 7.84
N ARG A 218 7.60 5.54 6.69
CA ARG A 218 7.10 6.93 6.56
C ARG A 218 5.62 7.04 6.94
N VAL A 219 4.83 6.03 6.60
CA VAL A 219 3.39 5.98 6.89
C VAL A 219 3.16 5.61 8.36
N ILE A 220 3.75 4.50 8.83
CA ILE A 220 3.45 3.96 10.15
C ILE A 220 4.22 4.61 11.29
N GLY A 221 5.30 5.34 11.02
CA GLY A 221 6.09 6.06 12.04
C GLY A 221 5.30 7.16 12.77
N LYS A 222 4.14 7.57 12.23
CA LYS A 222 3.18 8.48 12.90
C LYS A 222 2.29 7.76 13.92
N VAL A 223 2.23 6.43 13.89
CA VAL A 223 1.46 5.62 14.82
C VAL A 223 2.23 5.52 16.13
N GLY A 224 1.93 6.42 17.06
CA GLY A 224 2.50 6.39 18.41
C GLY A 224 1.80 5.35 19.27
N LEU A 225 2.52 4.32 19.72
CA LEU A 225 2.12 3.47 20.84
C LEU A 225 2.42 4.11 22.20
#